data_AF-A0A845M4R3-F1
#
_entry.id   AF-A0A845M4R3-F1
#
_cell.length_a   1.000
_cell.length_b   1.000
_cell.length_c   1.000
_cell.angle_alpha   90.00
_cell.angle_beta   90.00
_cell.angle_gamma   90.00
#
_symmetry.space_group_name_H-M   'P 1'
#
loop_
_entity.id
_entity.type
_entity.pdbx_description
1 polymer ?
#
loop_
_entity_poly.entity_id
_entity_poly.type
_entity_poly.pdbx_seq_one_letter_code
_entity_poly.pdbx_strand_id
1 'polypeptide(L)' 'MKGFADGIGKLTEENDNFRKVLYMGAKIQQVLMALQPGEEIGEEVHDDRDQFF' A
#
# COMPACT_ATOMS: atom_id res chain seq x y z
N MET A 1 -13.36 -14.39 -6.50
CA MET A 1 -12.85 -13.06 -6.14
C MET A 1 -12.36 -12.41 -7.43
N LYS A 2 -12.75 -11.17 -7.74
CA LYS A 2 -12.20 -10.47 -8.92
C LYS A 2 -10.77 -10.03 -8.59
N GLY A 3 -9.82 -10.33 -9.46
CA GLY A 3 -8.45 -9.83 -9.33
C GLY A 3 -8.38 -8.32 -9.56
N PHE A 4 -7.25 -7.72 -9.19
CA PHE A 4 -6.91 -6.33 -9.49
C PHE A 4 -5.87 -6.30 -10.61
N ALA A 5 -6.11 -5.46 -11.63
CA ALA A 5 -5.21 -5.29 -12.76
C ALA A 5 -5.28 -3.82 -13.21
N ASP A 6 -4.20 -3.07 -12.96
CA ASP A 6 -4.07 -1.66 -13.33
C ASP A 6 -2.58 -1.25 -13.39
N GLY A 7 -2.29 -0.05 -13.90
CA GLY A 7 -0.95 0.51 -14.01
C GLY A 7 -0.43 1.05 -12.68
N ILE A 8 0.28 0.22 -11.91
CA ILE A 8 0.75 0.57 -10.57
C ILE A 8 1.61 1.84 -10.53
N GLY A 9 2.50 2.06 -11.51
CA GLY A 9 3.37 3.24 -11.55
C GLY A 9 2.60 4.54 -11.63
N LYS A 10 1.60 4.61 -12.52
CA LYS A 10 0.71 5.77 -12.65
C LYS A 10 -0.09 6.01 -11.37
N LEU A 11 -0.66 4.94 -10.80
CA LEU A 11 -1.44 5.05 -9.57
C LEU A 11 -0.60 5.53 -8.38
N THR A 12 0.68 5.16 -8.34
CA THR A 12 1.66 5.65 -7.35
C THR A 12 1.97 7.12 -7.54
N GLU A 13 2.26 7.56 -8.77
CA GLU A 13 2.57 8.98 -9.07
C GLU A 13 1.38 9.91 -8.81
N GLU A 14 0.15 9.44 -9.01
CA GLU A 14 -1.08 10.22 -8.79
C GLU A 14 -1.58 10.16 -7.32
N ASN A 15 -0.93 9.39 -6.44
CA ASN A 15 -1.37 9.23 -5.06
C ASN A 15 -0.67 10.19 -4.12
N ASP A 16 -1.43 11.09 -3.50
CA ASP A 16 -0.93 11.98 -2.42
C ASP A 16 -1.32 11.49 -1.01
N ASN A 17 -1.99 10.34 -0.90
CA ASN A 17 -2.43 9.82 0.40
C ASN A 17 -1.28 9.09 1.10
N PHE A 18 -1.12 9.35 2.40
CA PHE A 18 -0.23 8.57 3.26
C PHE A 18 -0.50 7.05 3.14
N ARG A 19 -1.77 6.64 3.04
CA ARG A 19 -2.16 5.25 2.76
C ARG A 19 -3.44 5.18 1.92
N LYS A 20 -3.38 4.43 0.82
CA LYS A 20 -4.52 4.14 -0.07
C LYS A 20 -4.59 2.65 -0.35
N VAL A 21 -5.71 2.01 -0.02
CA VAL A 21 -5.95 0.60 -0.34
C VAL A 21 -6.37 0.48 -1.80
N LEU A 22 -5.58 -0.24 -2.60
CA LEU A 22 -5.93 -0.54 -4.01
C LEU A 22 -6.74 -1.82 -4.13
N TYR A 23 -6.40 -2.82 -3.33
CA TYR A 23 -7.01 -4.14 -3.40
C TYR A 23 -7.00 -4.85 -2.06
N MET A 24 -8.10 -5.54 -1.77
CA MET A 24 -8.26 -6.41 -0.60
C MET A 24 -8.71 -7.79 -1.08
N GLY A 25 -7.77 -8.73 -1.05
CA GLY A 25 -8.02 -10.15 -1.25
C GLY A 25 -8.13 -10.89 0.08
N ALA A 26 -8.52 -12.16 0.04
CA ALA A 26 -8.70 -12.97 1.26
C ALA A 26 -7.39 -13.22 2.05
N LYS A 27 -6.22 -13.12 1.40
CA LYS A 27 -4.90 -13.37 2.01
C LYS A 27 -3.85 -12.32 1.65
N ILE A 28 -4.25 -11.24 0.98
CA ILE A 28 -3.33 -10.20 0.52
C ILE A 28 -4.06 -8.86 0.48
N GLN A 29 -3.37 -7.81 0.92
CA GLN A 29 -3.79 -6.44 0.73
C GLN A 29 -2.71 -5.72 -0.06
N GLN A 30 -3.13 -4.92 -1.05
CA GLN A 30 -2.22 -4.01 -1.76
C GLN A 30 -2.57 -2.59 -1.38
N VAL A 31 -1.56 -1.85 -0.92
CA VAL A 31 -1.65 -0.44 -0.55
C VAL A 31 -0.62 0.37 -1.31
N LEU A 32 -0.94 1.65 -1.56
CA LEU A 32 0.02 2.68 -1.93
C LEU A 32 0.19 3.63 -0.76
N MET A 33 1.40 4.14 -0.60
CA MET A 33 1.73 5.15 0.40
C MET A 33 2.51 6.27 -0.27
N ALA A 34 2.19 7.51 0.07
CA ALA A 34 2.95 8.69 -0.32
C ALA A 34 3.43 9.38 0.95
N LEU A 35 4.75 9.46 1.11
CA LEU A 35 5.40 10.12 2.23
C LEU A 35 5.95 11.46 1.76
N GLN A 36 5.59 12.53 2.47
CA GLN A 36 6.19 13.84 2.27
C GLN A 36 7.63 13.86 2.83
N PRO A 37 8.47 14.81 2.40
CA PRO A 37 9.82 14.94 2.93
C PRO A 37 9.83 15.05 4.46
N GLY A 38 10.53 14.12 5.12
CA GLY A 38 10.62 14.05 6.59
C GLY A 38 9.48 13.30 7.28
N GLU A 39 8.48 12.81 6.54
CA GLU A 39 7.52 11.85 7.09
C GLU A 39 8.14 10.46 7.20
N GLU A 40 7.68 9.71 8.18
CA GLU A 40 8.06 8.32 8.42
C GLU A 40 6.81 7.46 8.48
N ILE A 41 6.93 6.18 8.08
CA ILE A 41 5.84 5.21 8.21
C ILE A 41 5.56 4.92 9.70
N GLY A 42 6.58 5.04 10.54
CA GLY A 42 6.60 4.58 11.92
C GLY A 42 7.14 3.16 12.05
N GLU A 43 7.65 2.83 13.23
CA GLU A 43 8.09 1.48 13.57
C GLU A 43 6.88 0.60 13.88
N GLU A 44 6.82 -0.59 13.27
CA GLU A 44 5.72 -1.53 13.46
C GLU A 44 6.23 -2.98 13.51
N VAL A 45 5.53 -3.83 14.26
CA VAL A 45 5.74 -5.28 14.32
C VAL A 45 4.42 -5.97 13.98
N HIS A 46 4.48 -6.99 13.13
CA HIS A 46 3.33 -7.82 12.78
C HIS A 46 3.58 -9.27 13.20
N ASP A 47 2.83 -9.76 14.18
CA ASP A 47 2.97 -11.13 14.69
C ASP A 47 2.27 -12.19 13.81
N ASP A 48 1.31 -11.76 12.98
CA ASP A 48 0.35 -12.63 12.30
C ASP A 48 0.41 -12.55 10.77
N ARG A 49 1.23 -11.64 10.22
CA ARG A 49 1.34 -11.42 8.77
C ARG A 49 2.67 -10.78 8.41
N ASP A 50 3.06 -10.96 7.15
CA ASP A 50 4.20 -10.27 6.56
C ASP A 50 3.75 -8.99 5.85
N GLN A 51 4.63 -7.99 5.86
CA GLN A 51 4.50 -6.76 5.07
C GLN A 51 5.82 -6.50 4.34
N PHE A 52 5.73 -6.19 3.05
CA PHE A 52 6.88 -5.85 2.19
C PHE A 52 6.61 -4.52 1.48
N PHE A 53 7.68 -3.78 1.18
CA PHE A 53 7.64 -2.46 0.53
C PHE A 53 8.20 -2.51 -0.89
#